data_AF-A0A6I9W633-F1
#
_entry.id   AF-A0A6I9W633-F1
#
_cell.length_a   1.000
_cell.length_b   1.000
_cell.length_c   1.000
_cell.angle_alpha   90.00
_cell.angle_beta   90.00
_cell.angle_gamma   90.00
#
_symmetry.space_group_name_H-M   'P 1'
#
loop_
_entity.id
_entity.type
_entity.pdbx_description
1 polymer ?
#
loop_
_entity_poly.entity_id
_entity_poly.type
_entity_poly.pdbx_seq_one_letter_code
_entity_poly.pdbx_strand_id
1 'polypeptide(L)'
;MAKRSYAAICEKESGNEGESRQHTCCARYEKMIDVGYGISGEIIQIDAGHCRKLCPRHVSDDPGDASRPAVQKCSSDSHCRARAAKLERVSTLQGVRVIETIDACECSPETSCKRESYMHHVHSGTPHQAIVDVGICIGHCAKDLGCKPIRNNTISAKGPNGDEIYQVVEKCGCVGNCHRMDHMETVLDYSEVTIQEGTNTTDVRPVIRQINVGQCIGTCPGNETETCLLRDKKEPYRCLAGLYSKQHTCTPARFKVHEYRTRRGAKREVIQITQCACV
;
A
#
# COMPACT_ATOMS: atom_id res chain seq x y z
N MET A 1 10.26 -77.16 17.10
CA MET A 1 10.65 -76.06 16.19
C MET A 1 9.94 -74.80 16.62
N ALA A 2 10.72 -73.72 16.77
CA ALA A 2 10.31 -72.43 17.32
C ALA A 2 9.56 -71.57 16.30
N LYS A 3 8.67 -70.69 16.81
CA LYS A 3 8.55 -69.23 16.53
C LYS A 3 7.19 -68.77 17.08
N ARG A 4 7.18 -68.17 18.28
CA ARG A 4 7.46 -66.76 18.64
C ARG A 4 6.16 -65.95 18.71
N SER A 5 5.76 -65.74 19.96
CA SER A 5 4.91 -64.67 20.48
C SER A 5 5.32 -63.30 19.96
N TYR A 6 4.35 -62.39 19.84
CA TYR A 6 4.51 -61.01 20.31
C TYR A 6 3.20 -60.53 20.92
N ALA A 7 3.23 -60.37 22.24
CA ALA A 7 2.30 -59.53 22.98
C ALA A 7 2.68 -58.06 22.70
N ALA A 8 1.70 -57.21 22.44
CA ALA A 8 1.86 -55.77 22.53
C ALA A 8 1.05 -55.31 23.74
N ILE A 9 1.80 -54.97 24.78
CA ILE A 9 1.36 -54.48 26.09
C ILE A 9 0.81 -53.07 25.89
N CYS A 10 -0.40 -52.82 26.40
CA CYS A 10 -0.91 -51.47 26.59
C CYS A 10 -0.19 -50.84 27.78
N GLU A 11 0.88 -50.09 27.53
CA GLU A 11 1.45 -49.19 28.54
C GLU A 11 0.77 -47.83 28.42
N LYS A 12 -0.09 -47.53 29.41
CA LYS A 12 -0.51 -46.18 29.75
C LYS A 12 0.70 -45.48 30.38
N GLU A 13 1.31 -44.54 29.68
CA GLU A 13 2.08 -43.48 30.33
C GLU A 13 1.26 -42.20 30.40
N SER A 14 0.83 -41.92 31.62
CA SER A 14 0.39 -40.62 32.10
C SER A 14 1.58 -39.67 32.17
N GLY A 15 1.66 -38.72 31.25
CA GLY A 15 2.55 -37.56 31.31
C GLY A 15 1.73 -36.28 31.37
N ASN A 16 1.53 -35.75 32.58
CA ASN A 16 0.96 -34.43 32.82
C ASN A 16 2.07 -33.38 32.68
N GLU A 17 2.17 -32.74 31.53
CA GLU A 17 2.81 -31.42 31.40
C GLU A 17 1.87 -30.51 30.61
N GLY A 18 1.01 -29.81 31.36
CA GLY A 18 0.27 -28.67 30.88
C GLY A 18 1.22 -27.51 30.59
N GLU A 19 1.91 -27.56 29.46
CA GLU A 19 2.46 -26.37 28.83
C GLU A 19 1.41 -25.90 27.83
N SER A 20 0.60 -24.90 28.20
CA SER A 20 -0.33 -24.25 27.27
C SER A 20 0.52 -23.51 26.23
N ARG A 21 1.04 -24.24 25.24
CA ARG A 21 1.67 -23.69 24.06
C ARG A 21 0.57 -23.00 23.28
N GLN A 22 0.34 -21.75 23.63
CA GLN A 22 -0.60 -20.88 22.94
C GLN A 22 -0.10 -20.80 21.50
N HIS A 23 -0.67 -21.63 20.62
CA HIS A 23 -0.27 -21.66 19.23
C HIS A 23 -0.57 -20.27 18.65
N THR A 24 0.45 -19.59 18.16
CA THR A 24 0.26 -18.39 17.34
C THR A 24 0.08 -18.83 15.89
N CYS A 25 -1.13 -18.69 15.38
CA CYS A 25 -1.43 -18.86 13.96
C CYS A 25 -1.74 -17.51 13.33
N CYS A 26 -1.58 -17.38 12.01
CA CYS A 26 -2.12 -16.26 11.26
C CYS A 26 -3.29 -16.72 10.42
N ALA A 27 -4.45 -16.10 10.63
CA ALA A 27 -5.68 -16.45 9.94
C ALA A 27 -6.49 -15.19 9.62
N ARG A 28 -7.28 -15.29 8.54
CA ARG A 28 -8.30 -14.31 8.18
C ARG A 28 -9.50 -14.49 9.09
N TYR A 29 -10.03 -13.37 9.59
CA TYR A 29 -11.26 -13.29 10.35
C TYR A 29 -12.24 -12.40 9.61
N GLU A 30 -13.53 -12.70 9.76
CA GLU A 30 -14.62 -11.91 9.22
C GLU A 30 -14.63 -10.50 9.82
N LYS A 31 -14.90 -9.52 8.96
CA LYS A 31 -15.17 -8.13 9.33
C LYS A 31 -16.18 -7.55 8.38
N MET A 32 -17.44 -7.57 8.80
CA MET A 32 -18.52 -6.90 8.09
C MET A 32 -18.34 -5.38 8.15
N ILE A 33 -18.41 -4.75 6.98
CA ILE A 33 -18.42 -3.30 6.83
C ILE A 33 -19.65 -2.87 6.04
N ASP A 34 -20.19 -1.71 6.40
CA ASP A 34 -21.33 -1.10 5.70
C ASP A 34 -20.81 -0.30 4.50
N VAL A 35 -21.20 -0.69 3.29
CA VAL A 35 -20.70 -0.10 2.04
C VAL A 35 -21.66 0.95 1.49
N GLY A 36 -22.93 0.92 1.87
CA GLY A 36 -23.93 1.89 1.45
C GLY A 36 -25.31 1.25 1.36
N TYR A 37 -26.23 1.94 0.72
CA TYR A 37 -27.61 1.47 0.54
C TYR A 37 -27.80 0.84 -0.84
N GLY A 38 -28.52 -0.28 -0.89
CA GLY A 38 -28.98 -0.93 -2.11
C GLY A 38 -30.23 -0.26 -2.69
N ILE A 39 -30.64 -0.72 -3.87
CA ILE A 39 -31.81 -0.16 -4.57
C ILE A 39 -33.12 -0.33 -3.78
N SER A 40 -33.19 -1.28 -2.85
CA SER A 40 -34.35 -1.51 -1.99
C SER A 40 -34.26 -0.77 -0.64
N GLY A 41 -33.22 0.06 -0.45
CA GLY A 41 -33.01 0.86 0.77
C GLY A 41 -32.34 0.09 1.92
N GLU A 42 -31.93 -1.14 1.70
CA GLU A 42 -31.18 -1.99 2.62
C GLU A 42 -29.70 -1.60 2.70
N ILE A 43 -29.06 -1.79 3.85
CA ILE A 43 -27.61 -1.58 3.99
C ILE A 43 -26.89 -2.79 3.39
N ILE A 44 -26.04 -2.55 2.41
CA ILE A 44 -25.16 -3.56 1.83
C ILE A 44 -23.97 -3.73 2.77
N GLN A 45 -23.88 -4.91 3.38
CA GLN A 45 -22.74 -5.31 4.21
C GLN A 45 -21.83 -6.27 3.44
N ILE A 46 -20.51 -6.07 3.57
CA ILE A 46 -19.50 -6.92 2.93
C ILE A 46 -18.46 -7.35 3.96
N ASP A 47 -18.04 -8.61 3.87
CA ASP A 47 -16.92 -9.12 4.65
C ASP A 47 -15.59 -8.65 4.03
N ALA A 48 -15.09 -7.50 4.50
CA ALA A 48 -13.76 -7.01 4.11
C ALA A 48 -12.64 -7.91 4.65
N GLY A 49 -12.91 -8.63 5.74
CA GLY A 49 -11.94 -9.45 6.44
C GLY A 49 -10.78 -8.67 7.08
N HIS A 50 -10.09 -9.30 8.01
CA HIS A 50 -8.78 -8.84 8.50
C HIS A 50 -7.96 -10.02 9.02
N CYS A 51 -6.64 -9.86 9.00
CA CYS A 51 -5.73 -10.88 9.50
C CYS A 51 -5.50 -10.74 11.02
N ARG A 52 -5.55 -11.85 11.76
CA ARG A 52 -5.17 -11.88 13.19
C ARG A 52 -4.20 -12.99 13.48
N LYS A 53 -3.27 -12.71 14.39
CA LYS A 53 -2.34 -13.68 14.96
C LYS A 53 -3.00 -14.52 16.07
N LEU A 54 -4.13 -15.15 15.75
CA LEU A 54 -4.91 -15.96 16.66
C LEU A 54 -5.42 -17.19 15.91
N CYS A 55 -5.23 -18.39 16.46
CA CYS A 55 -5.78 -19.60 15.87
C CYS A 55 -7.32 -19.61 16.04
N PRO A 56 -8.08 -19.90 14.97
CA PRO A 56 -9.52 -20.13 15.09
C PRO A 56 -9.79 -21.29 16.06
N ARG A 57 -10.86 -21.20 16.86
CA ARG A 57 -11.22 -22.20 17.89
C ARG A 57 -11.45 -23.63 17.35
N HIS A 58 -11.56 -23.82 16.04
CA HIS A 58 -11.85 -25.11 15.40
C HIS A 58 -10.62 -25.96 15.04
N VAL A 59 -9.39 -25.54 15.35
CA VAL A 59 -8.16 -26.22 14.88
C VAL A 59 -7.70 -27.37 15.80
N SER A 60 -8.33 -27.59 16.95
CA SER A 60 -7.95 -28.71 17.82
C SER A 60 -8.46 -30.08 17.34
N ASP A 61 -9.50 -30.16 16.49
CA ASP A 61 -10.17 -31.44 16.15
C ASP A 61 -10.71 -31.55 14.70
N ASP A 62 -10.20 -30.79 13.73
CA ASP A 62 -10.74 -30.85 12.36
C ASP A 62 -9.65 -31.21 11.33
N PRO A 63 -9.74 -32.38 10.63
CA PRO A 63 -8.77 -32.79 9.62
C PRO A 63 -8.95 -31.96 8.35
N GLY A 64 -8.47 -30.71 8.39
CA GLY A 64 -8.15 -29.89 7.23
C GLY A 64 -9.20 -29.90 6.10
N ASP A 65 -10.32 -29.20 6.31
CA ASP A 65 -11.24 -28.86 5.22
C ASP A 65 -10.50 -27.99 4.18
N ALA A 66 -10.37 -28.50 2.96
CA ALA A 66 -9.73 -27.83 1.83
C ALA A 66 -10.45 -26.54 1.39
N SER A 67 -11.66 -26.29 1.90
CA SER A 67 -12.45 -25.08 1.64
C SER A 67 -12.14 -23.92 2.61
N ARG A 68 -11.32 -24.15 3.66
CA ARG A 68 -10.98 -23.12 4.66
C ARG A 68 -9.56 -22.57 4.48
N PRO A 69 -9.32 -21.27 4.72
CA PRO A 69 -8.02 -20.64 4.48
C PRO A 69 -6.92 -21.28 5.34
N ALA A 70 -5.79 -21.57 4.72
CA ALA A 70 -4.63 -22.22 5.32
C ALA A 70 -4.20 -21.53 6.62
N VAL A 71 -4.38 -22.21 7.75
CA VAL A 71 -3.90 -21.73 9.05
C VAL A 71 -2.38 -21.91 9.09
N GLN A 72 -1.64 -20.83 8.85
CA GLN A 72 -0.18 -20.86 8.95
C GLN A 72 0.22 -20.78 10.43
N LYS A 73 0.98 -21.76 10.93
CA LYS A 73 1.64 -21.67 12.24
C LYS A 73 2.76 -20.64 12.16
N CYS A 74 2.85 -19.79 13.17
CA CYS A 74 3.67 -18.60 13.17
C CYS A 74 4.56 -18.54 14.41
N SER A 75 5.81 -18.13 14.22
CA SER A 75 6.72 -17.82 15.32
C SER A 75 6.18 -16.68 16.17
N SER A 76 6.53 -16.64 17.47
CA SER A 76 6.20 -15.55 18.40
C SER A 76 6.57 -14.17 17.86
N ASP A 77 7.64 -14.08 17.06
CA ASP A 77 8.23 -12.82 16.61
C ASP A 77 7.78 -12.40 15.20
N SER A 78 6.85 -13.16 14.60
CA SER A 78 6.28 -12.84 13.28
C SER A 78 5.06 -11.94 13.38
N HIS A 79 4.85 -11.10 12.36
CA HIS A 79 3.63 -10.33 12.18
C HIS A 79 2.67 -11.04 11.23
N CYS A 80 1.39 -11.09 11.61
CA CYS A 80 0.32 -11.59 10.76
C CYS A 80 -0.26 -10.44 9.94
N ARG A 81 -0.22 -10.55 8.61
CA ARG A 81 -0.70 -9.52 7.68
C ARG A 81 -1.39 -10.13 6.47
N ALA A 82 -2.11 -9.29 5.73
CA ALA A 82 -2.69 -9.71 4.46
C ALA A 82 -1.58 -9.88 3.41
N ARG A 83 -1.68 -10.97 2.65
CA ARG A 83 -0.80 -11.29 1.51
C ARG A 83 -1.51 -11.11 0.18
N ALA A 84 -2.81 -11.36 0.17
CA ALA A 84 -3.65 -11.21 -1.00
C ALA A 84 -5.00 -10.62 -0.63
N ALA A 85 -5.59 -9.88 -1.55
CA ALA A 85 -6.93 -9.36 -1.47
C ALA A 85 -7.61 -9.41 -2.84
N LYS A 86 -8.94 -9.44 -2.82
CA LYS A 86 -9.80 -9.37 -4.00
C LYS A 86 -10.46 -8.00 -4.04
N LEU A 87 -10.56 -7.41 -5.23
CA LEU A 87 -11.27 -6.16 -5.41
C LEU A 87 -12.72 -6.45 -5.81
N GLU A 88 -13.65 -6.25 -4.88
CA GLU A 88 -15.08 -6.43 -5.09
C GLU A 88 -15.76 -5.13 -5.51
N ARG A 89 -16.52 -5.20 -6.61
CA ARG A 89 -17.28 -4.06 -7.14
C ARG A 89 -18.72 -4.15 -6.64
N VAL A 90 -19.18 -3.10 -5.99
CA VAL A 90 -20.44 -3.06 -5.24
C VAL A 90 -21.28 -1.91 -5.75
N SER A 91 -22.44 -2.22 -6.33
CA SER A 91 -23.38 -1.20 -6.79
C SER A 91 -24.21 -0.69 -5.60
N THR A 92 -24.03 0.58 -5.26
CA THR A 92 -24.83 1.27 -4.23
C THR A 92 -25.70 2.35 -4.89
N LEU A 93 -26.67 2.90 -4.15
CA LEU A 93 -27.47 4.06 -4.58
C LEU A 93 -26.60 5.29 -4.92
N GLN A 94 -25.40 5.40 -4.34
CA GLN A 94 -24.46 6.49 -4.58
C GLN A 94 -23.49 6.20 -5.74
N GLY A 95 -23.61 5.04 -6.39
CA GLY A 95 -22.73 4.59 -7.45
C GLY A 95 -21.97 3.32 -7.11
N VAL A 96 -21.08 2.91 -8.01
CA VAL A 96 -20.25 1.71 -7.83
C VAL A 96 -19.06 2.02 -6.92
N ARG A 97 -18.93 1.26 -5.83
CA ARG A 97 -17.78 1.30 -4.93
C ARG A 97 -16.89 0.08 -5.17
N VAL A 98 -15.58 0.26 -5.05
CA VAL A 98 -14.61 -0.85 -5.10
C VAL A 98 -14.09 -1.07 -3.69
N ILE A 99 -14.29 -2.28 -3.17
CA ILE A 99 -13.93 -2.66 -1.82
C ILE A 99 -12.86 -3.74 -1.89
N GLU A 100 -11.81 -3.55 -1.11
CA GLU A 100 -10.76 -4.55 -0.95
C GLU A 100 -11.18 -5.57 0.11
N THR A 101 -11.32 -6.83 -0.29
CA THR A 101 -11.63 -7.95 0.60
C THR A 101 -10.39 -8.82 0.76
N ILE A 102 -9.91 -8.99 1.99
CA ILE A 102 -8.74 -9.82 2.25
C ILE A 102 -9.05 -11.25 1.81
N ASP A 103 -8.14 -11.89 1.08
CA ASP A 103 -8.30 -13.28 0.62
C ASP A 103 -7.40 -14.21 1.43
N ALA A 104 -6.12 -13.85 1.56
CA ALA A 104 -5.12 -14.65 2.26
C ALA A 104 -4.30 -13.82 3.25
N CYS A 105 -3.93 -14.46 4.35
CA CYS A 105 -3.04 -13.93 5.37
C CYS A 105 -1.73 -14.72 5.41
N GLU A 106 -0.64 -14.07 5.80
CA GLU A 106 0.68 -14.69 5.91
C GLU A 106 1.43 -14.16 7.14
N CYS A 107 2.30 -15.02 7.66
CA CYS A 107 3.28 -14.63 8.65
C CYS A 107 4.57 -14.13 8.02
N SER A 108 4.86 -12.89 8.33
CA SER A 108 6.07 -12.19 7.89
C SER A 108 7.03 -12.03 9.08
N PRO A 109 8.32 -12.29 8.91
CA PRO A 109 9.30 -12.01 9.95
C PRO A 109 9.48 -10.49 10.09
N GLU A 110 9.88 -10.09 11.29
CA GLU A 110 10.35 -8.73 11.52
C GLU A 110 11.62 -8.48 10.70
N THR A 111 11.60 -7.45 9.85
CA THR A 111 12.71 -7.12 8.93
C THR A 111 12.90 -5.62 8.83
N SER A 112 14.06 -5.19 8.30
CA SER A 112 14.26 -3.80 7.91
C SER A 112 13.31 -3.40 6.78
N CYS A 113 13.00 -2.11 6.67
CA CYS A 113 12.07 -1.59 5.67
C CYS A 113 12.38 -2.06 4.25
N LYS A 114 11.45 -2.81 3.66
CA LYS A 114 11.52 -3.34 2.30
C LYS A 114 10.13 -3.43 1.67
N ARG A 115 10.13 -3.57 0.34
CA ARG A 115 8.92 -3.94 -0.40
C ARG A 115 8.66 -5.43 -0.20
N GLU A 116 7.43 -5.78 0.09
CA GLU A 116 6.91 -7.15 0.07
C GLU A 116 5.77 -7.25 -0.94
N SER A 117 5.58 -8.43 -1.53
CA SER A 117 4.53 -8.66 -2.50
C SER A 117 3.15 -8.61 -1.84
N TYR A 118 2.20 -7.94 -2.47
CA TYR A 118 0.82 -7.90 -2.04
C TYR A 118 -0.09 -8.06 -3.26
N MET A 119 -0.78 -9.19 -3.33
CA MET A 119 -1.46 -9.65 -4.55
C MET A 119 -2.92 -9.20 -4.57
N HIS A 120 -3.30 -8.43 -5.58
CA HIS A 120 -4.68 -8.10 -5.86
C HIS A 120 -5.25 -9.04 -6.92
N HIS A 121 -6.30 -9.77 -6.56
CA HIS A 121 -7.12 -10.54 -7.47
C HIS A 121 -8.17 -9.61 -8.07
N VAL A 122 -7.95 -9.20 -9.32
CA VAL A 122 -8.79 -8.24 -10.02
C VAL A 122 -9.72 -8.95 -11.00
N HIS A 123 -10.89 -8.36 -11.23
CA HIS A 123 -11.92 -8.87 -12.14
C HIS A 123 -12.34 -10.34 -11.88
N SER A 124 -12.30 -10.75 -10.61
CA SER A 124 -12.65 -12.12 -10.21
C SER A 124 -14.04 -12.53 -10.67
N GLY A 125 -14.16 -13.75 -11.19
CA GLY A 125 -15.43 -14.27 -11.72
C GLY A 125 -15.76 -13.78 -13.14
N THR A 126 -14.82 -13.14 -13.82
CA THR A 126 -14.95 -12.74 -15.23
C THR A 126 -13.83 -13.35 -16.09
N PRO A 127 -13.97 -13.41 -17.42
CA PRO A 127 -12.89 -13.85 -18.31
C PRO A 127 -11.63 -12.97 -18.25
N HIS A 128 -11.72 -11.78 -17.65
CA HIS A 128 -10.62 -10.82 -17.49
C HIS A 128 -9.91 -10.95 -16.14
N GLN A 129 -10.15 -12.03 -15.39
CA GLN A 129 -9.52 -12.24 -14.09
C GLN A 129 -8.00 -12.20 -14.20
N ALA A 130 -7.36 -11.37 -13.38
CA ALA A 130 -5.92 -11.22 -13.34
C ALA A 130 -5.42 -11.09 -11.89
N ILE A 131 -4.11 -11.30 -11.71
CA ILE A 131 -3.43 -11.13 -10.42
C ILE A 131 -2.38 -10.04 -10.59
N VAL A 132 -2.46 -9.02 -9.75
CA VAL A 132 -1.61 -7.83 -9.80
C VAL A 132 -0.84 -7.71 -8.49
N ASP A 133 0.48 -7.79 -8.53
CA ASP A 133 1.33 -7.49 -7.36
C ASP A 133 1.43 -5.97 -7.16
N VAL A 134 0.55 -5.40 -6.34
CA VAL A 134 0.64 -3.97 -6.00
C VAL A 134 1.82 -3.68 -5.08
N GLY A 135 2.20 -4.67 -4.26
CA GLY A 135 3.26 -4.53 -3.27
C GLY A 135 2.90 -3.61 -2.10
N ILE A 136 3.60 -3.82 -0.98
CA ILE A 136 3.45 -3.02 0.24
C ILE A 136 4.81 -2.77 0.87
N CYS A 137 4.95 -1.62 1.55
CA CYS A 137 6.14 -1.32 2.33
C CYS A 137 5.99 -1.80 3.76
N ILE A 138 6.89 -2.68 4.18
CA ILE A 138 6.86 -3.32 5.49
C ILE A 138 8.25 -3.39 6.11
N GLY A 139 8.29 -3.41 7.42
CA GLY A 139 9.51 -3.49 8.21
C GLY A 139 9.78 -2.24 9.03
N HIS A 140 10.86 -2.30 9.80
CA HIS A 140 11.21 -1.29 10.78
C HIS A 140 12.20 -0.27 10.23
N CYS A 141 12.09 0.94 10.75
CA CYS A 141 12.96 2.08 10.47
C CYS A 141 13.46 2.67 11.78
N ALA A 142 14.70 3.17 11.77
CA ALA A 142 15.25 3.89 12.90
C ALA A 142 14.64 5.30 13.00
N LYS A 143 14.55 5.84 14.23
CA LYS A 143 14.26 7.26 14.55
C LYS A 143 12.96 7.81 13.95
N ASP A 144 11.78 7.64 14.55
CA ASP A 144 10.50 8.28 14.14
C ASP A 144 10.14 8.26 12.62
N LEU A 145 10.85 7.47 11.81
CA LEU A 145 10.64 7.30 10.38
C LEU A 145 9.68 6.13 10.16
N GLY A 146 8.84 6.25 9.15
CA GLY A 146 7.98 5.16 8.69
C GLY A 146 8.59 4.45 7.48
N CYS A 147 8.30 3.16 7.34
CA CYS A 147 8.55 2.44 6.10
C CYS A 147 7.46 2.78 5.08
N LYS A 148 7.79 3.59 4.07
CA LYS A 148 6.81 4.09 3.09
C LYS A 148 7.33 3.96 1.66
N PRO A 149 6.44 4.00 0.66
CA PRO A 149 6.85 4.05 -0.74
C PRO A 149 7.69 5.29 -1.04
N ILE A 150 8.84 5.08 -1.69
CA ILE A 150 9.71 6.14 -2.21
C ILE A 150 9.71 6.17 -3.74
N ARG A 151 9.15 5.16 -4.39
CA ARG A 151 8.91 5.12 -5.83
C ARG A 151 7.74 4.20 -6.14
N ASN A 152 6.83 4.68 -6.99
CA ASN A 152 5.73 3.90 -7.54
C ASN A 152 5.96 3.68 -9.03
N ASN A 153 5.36 2.63 -9.54
CA ASN A 153 5.24 2.34 -10.95
C ASN A 153 3.77 2.06 -11.28
N THR A 154 3.47 1.88 -12.56
CA THR A 154 2.14 1.50 -13.02
C THR A 154 2.23 0.25 -13.88
N ILE A 155 1.29 -0.66 -13.68
CA ILE A 155 1.12 -1.83 -14.55
C ILE A 155 -0.24 -1.79 -15.22
N SER A 156 -0.33 -2.28 -16.45
CA SER A 156 -1.59 -2.44 -17.18
C SER A 156 -2.08 -3.87 -17.05
N ALA A 157 -3.37 -4.05 -16.76
CA ALA A 157 -4.04 -5.35 -16.83
C ALA A 157 -5.30 -5.24 -17.69
N LYS A 158 -5.59 -6.29 -18.46
CA LYS A 158 -6.77 -6.33 -19.32
C LYS A 158 -8.03 -6.42 -18.46
N GLY A 159 -8.85 -5.38 -18.51
CA GLY A 159 -10.15 -5.33 -17.85
C GLY A 159 -11.31 -5.52 -18.84
N PRO A 160 -12.54 -5.63 -18.31
CA PRO A 160 -13.77 -5.74 -19.13
C PRO A 160 -14.03 -4.49 -19.99
N ASN A 161 -13.47 -3.34 -19.61
CA ASN A 161 -13.61 -2.07 -20.34
C ASN A 161 -12.33 -1.68 -21.11
N GLY A 162 -11.45 -2.64 -21.36
CA GLY A 162 -10.11 -2.40 -21.92
C GLY A 162 -9.02 -2.43 -20.86
N ASP A 163 -7.83 -1.97 -21.22
CA ASP A 163 -6.67 -1.98 -20.33
C ASP A 163 -6.86 -1.01 -19.16
N GLU A 164 -6.79 -1.54 -17.94
CA GLU A 164 -6.87 -0.79 -16.68
C GLU A 164 -5.48 -0.65 -16.05
N ILE A 165 -5.17 0.54 -15.52
CA ILE A 165 -3.86 0.88 -14.97
C ILE A 165 -3.90 0.78 -13.44
N TYR A 166 -3.00 -0.01 -12.88
CA TYR A 166 -2.84 -0.21 -11.45
C TYR A 166 -1.55 0.45 -10.96
N GLN A 167 -1.65 1.28 -9.92
CA GLN A 167 -0.48 1.83 -9.24
C GLN A 167 0.14 0.74 -8.35
N VAL A 168 1.43 0.52 -8.50
CA VAL A 168 2.19 -0.47 -7.74
C VAL A 168 3.36 0.21 -7.04
N VAL A 169 3.67 -0.22 -5.83
CA VAL A 169 4.88 0.18 -5.13
C VAL A 169 6.06 -0.45 -5.86
N GLU A 170 7.06 0.34 -6.24
CA GLU A 170 8.29 -0.18 -6.85
C GLU A 170 9.41 -0.28 -5.80
N LYS A 171 9.53 0.75 -4.95
CA LYS A 171 10.59 0.84 -3.95
C LYS A 171 10.09 1.45 -2.66
N CYS A 172 10.55 0.89 -1.55
CA CYS A 172 10.30 1.36 -0.18
C CYS A 172 11.55 1.97 0.44
N GLY A 173 11.36 2.86 1.40
CA GLY A 173 12.45 3.44 2.18
C GLY A 173 11.97 4.01 3.51
N CYS A 174 12.93 4.25 4.41
CA CYS A 174 12.68 4.90 5.68
C CYS A 174 12.61 6.42 5.50
N VAL A 175 11.42 6.97 5.65
CA VAL A 175 11.14 8.39 5.40
C VAL A 175 10.18 8.95 6.43
N GLY A 176 10.19 10.27 6.59
CA GLY A 176 9.36 10.98 7.57
C GLY A 176 7.89 11.06 7.17
N ASN A 177 7.16 11.98 7.80
CA ASN A 177 5.76 12.22 7.46
C ASN A 177 5.60 13.04 6.18
N CYS A 178 6.48 14.01 5.94
CA CYS A 178 6.60 14.72 4.68
C CYS A 178 7.92 14.34 4.01
N HIS A 179 7.86 13.77 2.81
CA HIS A 179 9.04 13.32 2.10
C HIS A 179 8.92 13.46 0.58
N ARG A 180 10.08 13.41 -0.07
CA ARG A 180 10.18 13.37 -1.53
C ARG A 180 10.05 11.93 -2.01
N MET A 181 9.14 11.71 -2.95
CA MET A 181 8.97 10.47 -3.69
C MET A 181 9.50 10.64 -5.12
N ASP A 182 10.11 9.60 -5.68
CA ASP A 182 10.61 9.61 -7.05
C ASP A 182 9.44 9.62 -8.05
N HIS A 183 9.54 10.50 -9.04
CA HIS A 183 8.60 10.62 -10.14
C HIS A 183 9.40 10.92 -11.40
N MET A 184 9.37 9.99 -12.37
CA MET A 184 10.18 10.06 -13.59
C MET A 184 9.38 10.73 -14.70
N GLU A 185 9.95 11.77 -15.30
CA GLU A 185 9.44 12.39 -16.52
C GLU A 185 10.40 12.13 -17.68
N THR A 186 9.83 11.88 -18.86
CA THR A 186 10.62 11.67 -20.08
C THR A 186 10.62 12.95 -20.90
N VAL A 187 11.81 13.46 -21.19
CA VAL A 187 12.03 14.68 -21.96
C VAL A 187 12.79 14.36 -23.24
N LEU A 188 12.36 14.96 -24.34
CA LEU A 188 13.03 14.87 -25.63
C LEU A 188 13.99 16.05 -25.77
N ASP A 189 15.29 15.78 -25.66
CA ASP A 189 16.33 16.80 -25.73
C ASP A 189 17.00 16.82 -27.11
N TYR A 190 16.96 17.97 -27.76
CA TYR A 190 17.59 18.22 -29.05
C TYR A 190 18.91 19.02 -28.93
N SER A 191 19.42 19.25 -27.73
CA SER A 191 20.61 20.08 -27.50
C SER A 191 21.89 19.52 -28.12
N GLU A 192 22.00 18.20 -28.18
CA GLU A 192 23.14 17.47 -28.75
C GLU A 192 22.99 17.23 -30.26
N VAL A 193 21.88 17.67 -30.87
CA VAL A 193 21.68 17.54 -32.31
C VAL A 193 22.22 18.79 -33.02
N THR A 194 23.21 18.59 -33.89
CA THR A 194 23.64 19.58 -34.86
C THR A 194 22.59 19.72 -35.97
N ILE A 195 21.67 20.68 -35.82
CA ILE A 195 20.76 21.07 -36.89
C ILE A 195 21.55 21.94 -37.87
N GLN A 196 22.06 21.35 -38.96
CA GLN A 196 22.69 22.12 -40.04
C GLN A 196 21.61 22.72 -40.95
N GLU A 197 21.84 23.91 -41.50
CA GLU A 197 20.95 24.51 -42.49
C GLU A 197 20.87 23.60 -43.73
N GLY A 198 19.68 23.11 -44.05
CA GLY A 198 19.43 22.15 -45.15
C GLY A 198 19.23 20.70 -44.72
N THR A 199 19.38 20.37 -43.43
CA THR A 199 19.06 19.02 -42.94
C THR A 199 17.55 18.87 -42.78
N ASN A 200 16.97 17.79 -43.33
CA ASN A 200 15.55 17.52 -43.22
C ASN A 200 15.21 17.28 -41.74
N THR A 201 14.51 18.23 -41.12
CA THR A 201 14.25 18.24 -39.66
C THR A 201 13.42 17.04 -39.18
N THR A 202 12.89 16.21 -40.07
CA THR A 202 12.15 14.97 -39.79
C THR A 202 13.02 13.79 -39.36
N ASP A 203 14.28 13.74 -39.77
CA ASP A 203 15.15 12.57 -39.52
C ASP A 203 15.99 12.71 -38.23
N VAL A 204 15.89 13.87 -37.58
CA VAL A 204 16.58 14.19 -36.34
C VAL A 204 15.94 13.45 -35.17
N ARG A 205 16.69 12.50 -34.59
CA ARG A 205 16.29 11.79 -33.38
C ARG A 205 16.72 12.58 -32.12
N PRO A 206 15.79 12.90 -31.21
CA PRO A 206 16.16 13.50 -29.93
C PRO A 206 16.90 12.50 -29.03
N VAL A 207 17.69 13.04 -28.12
CA VAL A 207 18.18 12.29 -26.96
C VAL A 207 17.02 12.18 -25.96
N ILE A 208 16.59 10.95 -25.69
CA ILE A 208 15.55 10.70 -24.69
C ILE A 208 16.21 10.75 -23.31
N ARG A 209 15.85 11.77 -22.52
CA ARG A 209 16.33 11.93 -21.14
C ARG A 209 15.21 11.60 -20.18
N GLN A 210 15.48 10.73 -19.21
CA GLN A 210 14.56 10.46 -18.11
C GLN A 210 15.03 11.24 -16.88
N ILE A 211 14.20 12.18 -16.43
CA ILE A 211 14.51 13.09 -15.32
C ILE A 211 13.60 12.73 -14.15
N ASN A 212 14.21 12.46 -12.99
CA ASN A 212 13.46 12.28 -11.76
C ASN A 212 13.06 13.64 -11.18
N VAL A 213 11.91 14.17 -11.59
CA VAL A 213 11.38 15.44 -11.07
C VAL A 213 11.01 15.32 -9.60
N GLY A 214 10.50 14.15 -9.20
CA GLY A 214 10.03 13.89 -7.85
C GLY A 214 8.71 14.57 -7.50
N GLN A 215 8.12 14.16 -6.38
CA GLN A 215 6.89 14.70 -5.83
C GLN A 215 6.98 14.76 -4.30
N CYS A 216 6.45 15.82 -3.68
CA CYS A 216 6.31 15.88 -2.23
C CYS A 216 5.00 15.21 -1.81
N ILE A 217 5.11 14.22 -0.93
CA ILE A 217 3.95 13.47 -0.43
C ILE A 217 3.99 13.35 1.08
N GLY A 218 2.80 13.16 1.63
CA GLY A 218 2.59 12.87 3.03
C GLY A 218 1.97 14.02 3.80
N THR A 219 2.08 13.95 5.11
CA THR A 219 1.36 14.82 6.04
C THR A 219 2.34 15.55 6.92
N CYS A 220 1.94 16.73 7.39
CA CYS A 220 2.77 17.52 8.29
C CYS A 220 2.10 17.59 9.67
N PRO A 221 2.85 17.30 10.74
CA PRO A 221 2.36 17.52 12.08
C PRO A 221 2.26 19.03 12.32
N GLY A 222 1.08 19.49 12.74
CA GLY A 222 0.81 20.89 13.03
C GLY A 222 -0.57 21.02 13.66
N ASN A 223 -0.64 21.65 14.82
CA ASN A 223 -1.92 22.02 15.41
C ASN A 223 -2.47 23.22 14.62
N GLU A 224 -3.79 23.29 14.45
CA GLU A 224 -4.43 24.51 13.98
C GLU A 224 -4.04 25.65 14.92
N THR A 225 -3.30 26.65 14.43
CA THR A 225 -3.04 27.85 15.22
C THR A 225 -4.25 28.75 15.05
N GLU A 226 -5.06 28.84 16.11
CA GLU A 226 -6.13 29.81 16.19
C GLU A 226 -5.51 31.21 16.39
N THR A 227 -5.50 32.01 15.33
CA THR A 227 -5.22 33.44 15.47
C THR A 227 -6.53 34.12 15.85
N CYS A 228 -6.71 34.41 17.13
CA CYS A 228 -7.95 35.04 17.59
C CYS A 228 -8.06 36.49 17.08
N LEU A 229 -9.04 36.76 16.23
CA LEU A 229 -9.33 38.09 15.68
C LEU A 229 -10.19 38.92 16.64
N LEU A 230 -11.11 38.27 17.34
CA LEU A 230 -12.05 38.93 18.24
C LEU A 230 -12.13 38.17 19.56
N ARG A 231 -11.76 38.82 20.65
CA ARG A 231 -11.87 38.29 22.02
C ARG A 231 -13.14 38.82 22.70
N ASP A 232 -13.69 38.02 23.62
CA ASP A 232 -14.81 38.45 24.44
C ASP A 232 -14.40 39.63 25.34
N LYS A 233 -15.27 40.63 25.47
CA LYS A 233 -15.00 41.87 26.22
C LYS A 233 -14.97 41.64 27.74
N LYS A 234 -15.67 40.63 28.25
CA LYS A 234 -15.70 40.23 29.66
C LYS A 234 -14.67 39.15 29.96
N GLU A 235 -14.38 38.29 28.99
CA GLU A 235 -13.44 37.17 29.12
C GLU A 235 -12.33 37.25 28.04
N PRO A 236 -11.21 37.96 28.28
CA PRO A 236 -10.17 38.15 27.28
C PRO A 236 -9.47 36.86 26.82
N TYR A 237 -9.65 35.74 27.54
CA TYR A 237 -9.16 34.42 27.14
C TYR A 237 -10.07 33.71 26.13
N ARG A 238 -11.33 34.12 26.00
CA ARG A 238 -12.33 33.50 25.13
C ARG A 238 -12.30 34.16 23.75
N CYS A 239 -12.03 33.37 22.72
CA CYS A 239 -12.12 33.84 21.34
C CYS A 239 -13.57 33.74 20.83
N LEU A 240 -14.10 34.84 20.32
CA LEU A 240 -15.42 34.91 19.69
C LEU A 240 -15.33 34.69 18.17
N ALA A 241 -14.20 35.03 17.56
CA ALA A 241 -13.91 34.75 16.15
C ALA A 241 -12.40 34.59 15.92
N GLY A 242 -11.99 33.45 15.38
CA GLY A 242 -10.60 33.13 15.07
C GLY A 242 -10.39 32.84 13.59
N LEU A 243 -9.23 33.24 13.06
CA LEU A 243 -8.70 32.67 11.84
C LEU A 243 -8.01 31.37 12.20
N TYR A 244 -8.53 30.27 11.67
CA TYR A 244 -7.83 29.01 11.69
C TYR A 244 -6.81 29.03 10.56
N SER A 245 -5.54 29.25 10.89
CA SER A 245 -4.47 28.95 9.93
C SER A 245 -4.40 27.43 9.82
N LYS A 246 -4.99 26.90 8.74
CA LYS A 246 -4.94 25.47 8.48
C LYS A 246 -3.60 25.09 7.88
N GLN A 247 -2.98 24.14 8.60
CA GLN A 247 -2.30 22.98 8.04
C GLN A 247 -1.00 23.29 7.33
N HIS A 248 0.10 23.00 8.02
CA HIS A 248 1.35 22.73 7.34
C HIS A 248 1.09 21.72 6.23
N THR A 249 1.45 22.07 5.00
CA THR A 249 1.34 21.15 3.86
C THR A 249 2.73 20.68 3.48
N CYS A 250 2.82 19.43 3.02
CA CYS A 250 4.10 18.91 2.55
C CYS A 250 4.40 19.51 1.18
N THR A 251 5.28 20.50 1.13
CA THR A 251 5.56 21.28 -0.08
C THR A 251 7.03 21.16 -0.50
N PRO A 252 7.33 21.37 -1.80
CA PRO A 252 8.71 21.41 -2.28
C PRO A 252 9.47 22.60 -1.70
N ALA A 253 10.61 22.35 -1.06
CA ALA A 253 11.43 23.36 -0.38
C ALA A 253 12.71 23.71 -1.14
N ARG A 254 13.27 22.77 -1.92
CA ARG A 254 14.47 22.98 -2.73
C ARG A 254 14.31 22.34 -4.10
N PHE A 255 14.96 22.95 -5.08
CA PHE A 255 14.83 22.59 -6.49
C PHE A 255 16.21 22.56 -7.18
N LYS A 256 16.27 21.82 -8.28
CA LYS A 256 17.36 21.79 -9.26
C LYS A 256 16.73 21.92 -10.64
N VAL A 257 17.23 22.85 -11.46
CA VAL A 257 16.70 23.07 -12.82
C VAL A 257 17.55 22.30 -13.82
N HIS A 258 16.90 21.64 -14.77
CA HIS A 258 17.51 20.99 -15.92
C HIS A 258 17.11 21.73 -17.19
N GLU A 259 18.08 22.19 -17.97
CA GLU A 259 17.83 22.85 -19.26
C GLU A 259 17.90 21.83 -20.40
N TYR A 260 17.02 21.98 -21.39
CA TYR A 260 17.02 21.20 -22.62
C TYR A 260 16.52 22.05 -23.80
N ARG A 261 16.76 21.58 -25.03
CA ARG A 261 16.26 22.24 -26.24
C ARG A 261 15.16 21.42 -26.88
N THR A 262 14.12 22.10 -27.32
CA THR A 262 13.05 21.51 -28.14
C THR A 262 13.50 21.36 -29.59
N ARG A 263 12.73 20.60 -30.37
CA ARG A 263 12.95 20.43 -31.82
C ARG A 263 13.07 21.74 -32.59
N ARG A 264 12.42 22.82 -32.14
CA ARG A 264 12.45 24.15 -32.76
C ARG A 264 13.62 25.03 -32.27
N GLY A 265 14.56 24.47 -31.51
CA GLY A 265 15.70 25.20 -30.94
C GLY A 265 15.36 26.05 -29.71
N ALA A 266 14.09 26.15 -29.31
CA ALA A 266 13.70 26.87 -28.09
C ALA A 266 14.22 26.15 -26.85
N LYS A 267 14.87 26.91 -25.95
CA LYS A 267 15.29 26.44 -24.63
C LYS A 267 14.06 26.24 -23.74
N ARG A 268 14.05 25.13 -23.01
CA ARG A 268 13.03 24.76 -22.01
C ARG A 268 13.72 24.25 -20.76
N GLU A 269 12.99 24.29 -19.67
CA GLU A 269 13.48 23.91 -18.35
C GLU A 269 12.53 22.89 -17.71
N VAL A 270 13.10 21.92 -17.00
CA VAL A 270 12.38 21.00 -16.13
C VAL A 270 12.89 21.17 -14.71
N ILE A 271 11.96 21.29 -13.75
CA ILE A 271 12.26 21.50 -12.35
C ILE A 271 12.27 20.15 -11.63
N GLN A 272 13.41 19.77 -11.07
CA GLN A 272 13.54 18.67 -10.15
C GLN A 272 13.41 19.18 -8.72
N ILE A 273 12.48 18.62 -7.96
CA ILE A 273 12.41 18.80 -6.51
C ILE A 273 13.59 18.04 -5.90
N THR A 274 14.32 18.65 -4.96
CA THR A 274 15.43 18.00 -4.24
C THR A 274 15.12 17.79 -2.76
N GLN A 275 14.24 18.60 -2.19
CA GLN A 275 13.84 18.50 -0.78
C GLN A 275 12.39 18.93 -0.60
N CYS A 276 11.67 18.26 0.31
CA CYS A 276 10.33 18.62 0.76
C CYS A 276 10.39 19.10 2.21
N ALA A 277 9.49 20.00 2.59
CA ALA A 277 9.34 20.46 3.96
C ALA A 277 7.89 20.73 4.29
N CYS A 278 7.61 20.78 5.58
CA CYS A 278 6.34 21.25 6.11
C CYS A 278 6.37 22.77 6.19
N VAL A 279 5.48 23.42 5.43
CA VAL A 279 5.30 24.87 5.40
C VAL A 279 3.88 25.18 5.79
#